data_AF-A0A061IAQ4-F1
#
_entry.id   AF-A0A061IAQ4-F1
#
_cell.length_a   1.000
_cell.length_b   1.000
_cell.length_c   1.000
_cell.angle_alpha   90.00
_cell.angle_beta   90.00
_cell.angle_gamma   90.00
#
_symmetry.space_group_name_H-M   'P 1'
#
loop_
_entity.id
_entity.type
_entity.pdbx_description
1 polymer ?
#
loop_
_entity_poly.entity_id
_entity_poly.type
_entity_poly.pdbx_seq_one_letter_code
_entity_poly.pdbx_strand_id
1 'polypeptide(L)'
;MGFFLVLYYFGMASSLWWVVLTLTWFLAAGKKWGHEAIEANSSYFHLAAWAIPAVKTILILVMRRVAGDELTGVCYVGSMDVNALTGFVLVPLACYLVIGTSFILSGFVALFHIRRVMKTGGENTDKLEKLMVRIGVFSLLYTVPATCVIACYFYERLNMDYWKMLATQHKCKMNNQTKTPDCLMTTSIPAVEVFMVKVSMLLVVGITSGVWVWTSKTLQSWQQVCSRGLKRKSRRKPASVVTSAGIYKKAQHPQKPHLGKYELPAQPSACV
;
A
#
# COMPACT_ATOMS: atom_id res chain seq x y z
N MET A 1 -22.94 4.09 0.01
CA MET A 1 -22.16 5.05 -0.82
C MET A 1 -20.70 5.18 -0.37
N GLY A 2 -20.40 5.49 0.90
CA GLY A 2 -19.02 5.70 1.37
C GLY A 2 -18.10 4.49 1.20
N PHE A 3 -18.58 3.28 1.51
CA PHE A 3 -17.80 2.04 1.33
C PHE A 3 -17.47 1.73 -0.14
N PHE A 4 -18.39 2.01 -1.07
CA PHE A 4 -18.14 1.86 -2.51
C PHE A 4 -16.95 2.72 -2.96
N LEU A 5 -16.95 3.99 -2.55
CA LEU A 5 -15.89 4.94 -2.89
C LEU A 5 -14.53 4.42 -2.45
N VAL A 6 -14.41 3.98 -1.20
CA VAL A 6 -13.16 3.45 -0.65
C VAL A 6 -12.70 2.22 -1.43
N LEU A 7 -13.56 1.21 -1.60
CA LEU A 7 -13.16 -0.05 -2.24
C LEU A 7 -12.79 0.16 -3.71
N TYR A 8 -13.62 0.88 -4.47
CA TYR A 8 -13.38 1.08 -5.91
C TYR A 8 -12.22 2.04 -6.17
N TYR A 9 -12.18 3.20 -5.52
CA TYR A 9 -11.13 4.19 -5.74
C TYR A 9 -9.75 3.65 -5.36
N PHE A 10 -9.59 3.10 -4.15
CA PHE A 10 -8.30 2.58 -3.69
C PHE A 10 -7.91 1.29 -4.43
N GLY A 11 -8.87 0.45 -4.82
CA GLY A 11 -8.59 -0.71 -5.68
C GLY A 11 -8.01 -0.30 -7.03
N MET A 12 -8.66 0.64 -7.72
CA MET A 12 -8.20 1.13 -9.02
C MET A 12 -6.89 1.92 -8.93
N ALA A 13 -6.71 2.71 -7.87
CA ALA A 13 -5.45 3.38 -7.59
C ALA A 13 -4.32 2.38 -7.31
N SER A 14 -4.58 1.31 -6.54
CA SER A 14 -3.60 0.25 -6.27
C SER A 14 -3.11 -0.41 -7.55
N SER A 15 -4.01 -0.75 -8.47
CA SER A 15 -3.62 -1.35 -9.75
C SER A 15 -2.79 -0.40 -10.62
N LEU A 16 -3.11 0.90 -10.64
CA LEU A 16 -2.29 1.89 -11.35
C LEU A 16 -0.92 2.09 -10.68
N TRP A 17 -0.87 2.13 -9.36
CA TRP A 17 0.38 2.19 -8.61
C TRP A 17 1.26 0.98 -8.89
N TRP A 18 0.68 -0.21 -9.04
CA TRP A 18 1.41 -1.38 -9.50
C TRP A 18 1.95 -1.18 -10.93
N VAL A 19 1.16 -0.65 -11.88
CA VAL A 19 1.66 -0.33 -13.23
C VAL A 19 2.83 0.66 -13.16
N VAL A 20 2.73 1.74 -12.37
CA VAL A 20 3.81 2.71 -12.16
C VAL A 20 5.05 2.02 -11.58
N LEU A 21 4.88 1.11 -10.63
CA LEU A 21 5.98 0.34 -10.03
C LEU A 21 6.65 -0.58 -11.08
N THR A 22 5.89 -1.26 -11.93
CA THR A 22 6.47 -2.06 -13.03
C THR A 22 7.17 -1.20 -14.09
N LEU A 23 6.62 -0.03 -14.41
CA LEU A 23 7.21 0.93 -15.34
C LEU A 23 8.53 1.46 -14.80
N THR A 24 8.54 2.00 -13.58
CA THR A 24 9.76 2.50 -12.93
C THR A 24 10.83 1.44 -12.80
N TRP A 25 10.44 0.19 -12.49
CA TRP A 25 11.35 -0.94 -12.49
C TRP A 25 11.95 -1.24 -13.87
N PHE A 26 11.11 -1.25 -14.92
CA PHE A 26 11.59 -1.40 -16.30
C PHE A 26 12.52 -0.27 -16.71
N LEU A 27 12.22 0.99 -16.35
CA LEU A 27 13.07 2.15 -16.66
C LEU A 27 14.42 2.07 -15.95
N ALA A 28 14.44 1.65 -14.68
CA ALA A 28 15.67 1.41 -13.94
C ALA A 28 16.48 0.27 -14.56
N ALA A 29 15.84 -0.84 -14.94
CA ALA A 29 16.48 -2.02 -15.51
C ALA A 29 16.96 -1.82 -16.95
N GLY A 30 16.10 -1.35 -17.85
CA GLY A 30 16.38 -1.28 -19.28
C GLY A 30 16.97 0.04 -19.76
N LYS A 31 16.55 1.16 -19.17
CA LYS A 31 16.97 2.51 -19.60
C LYS A 31 18.01 3.14 -18.69
N LYS A 32 18.49 2.41 -17.67
CA LYS A 32 19.46 2.89 -16.67
C LYS A 32 19.05 4.24 -16.05
N TRP A 33 17.74 4.49 -15.90
CA TRP A 33 17.27 5.70 -15.25
C TRP A 33 17.75 5.74 -13.79
N GLY A 34 18.50 6.79 -13.45
CA GLY A 34 18.90 7.07 -12.07
C GLY A 34 17.72 7.55 -11.22
N HIS A 35 17.92 7.60 -9.91
CA HIS A 35 16.91 8.09 -8.96
C HIS A 35 16.43 9.51 -9.29
N GLU A 36 17.34 10.37 -9.74
CA GLU A 36 17.07 11.77 -10.10
C GLU A 36 16.07 11.91 -11.27
N ALA A 37 16.18 11.04 -12.28
CA ALA A 37 15.27 11.04 -13.42
C ALA A 37 13.85 10.58 -13.04
N ILE A 38 13.74 9.61 -12.13
CA ILE A 38 12.44 9.14 -11.61
C ILE A 38 11.79 10.23 -10.75
N GLU A 39 12.58 10.92 -9.93
CA GLU A 39 12.11 11.98 -9.06
C GLU A 39 11.60 13.19 -9.85
N ALA A 40 12.31 13.61 -10.90
CA ALA A 40 11.90 14.68 -11.80
C ALA A 40 10.52 14.43 -12.47
N ASN A 41 10.21 13.16 -12.76
CA ASN A 41 8.95 12.76 -13.40
C ASN A 41 7.86 12.31 -12.40
N SER A 42 8.15 12.27 -11.10
CA SER A 42 7.25 11.73 -10.07
C SER A 42 5.87 12.39 -10.08
N SER A 43 5.80 13.71 -10.24
CA SER A 43 4.54 14.47 -10.29
C SER A 43 3.57 13.93 -11.35
N TYR A 44 4.06 13.53 -12.53
CA TYR A 44 3.23 12.95 -13.59
C TYR A 44 2.68 11.58 -13.20
N PHE A 45 3.50 10.73 -12.58
CA PHE A 45 3.08 9.41 -12.12
C PHE A 45 2.03 9.51 -11.01
N HIS A 46 2.26 10.39 -10.03
CA HIS A 46 1.30 10.67 -8.96
C HIS A 46 -0.01 11.20 -9.51
N LEU A 47 0.03 12.18 -10.42
CA LEU A 47 -1.18 12.74 -11.03
C LEU A 47 -1.97 11.66 -11.77
N ALA A 48 -1.33 10.85 -12.62
CA ALA A 48 -2.01 9.80 -13.36
C ALA A 48 -2.61 8.72 -12.44
N ALA A 49 -1.87 8.28 -11.43
CA ALA A 49 -2.29 7.23 -10.50
C ALA A 49 -3.51 7.63 -9.66
N TRP A 50 -3.71 8.93 -9.37
CA TRP A 50 -4.85 9.43 -8.59
C TRP A 50 -5.98 10.00 -9.44
N ALA A 51 -5.67 10.71 -10.53
CA ALA A 51 -6.68 11.33 -11.38
C ALA A 51 -7.49 10.28 -12.15
N ILE A 52 -6.87 9.23 -12.67
CA ILE A 52 -7.59 8.20 -13.44
C ILE A 52 -8.65 7.47 -12.58
N PRO A 53 -8.35 6.98 -11.35
CA PRO A 53 -9.36 6.42 -10.46
C PRO A 53 -10.43 7.43 -10.07
N ALA A 54 -10.05 8.69 -9.83
CA ALA A 54 -11.00 9.75 -9.47
C ALA A 54 -12.02 9.96 -10.60
N VAL A 55 -11.55 10.17 -11.83
CA VAL A 55 -12.41 10.34 -13.02
C VAL A 55 -13.32 9.13 -13.22
N LYS A 56 -12.78 7.91 -13.14
CA LYS A 56 -13.58 6.68 -13.25
C LYS A 56 -14.66 6.59 -12.18
N THR A 57 -14.34 6.98 -10.95
CA THR A 57 -15.29 6.97 -9.83
C THR A 57 -16.41 7.98 -10.08
N ILE A 58 -16.08 9.21 -10.51
CA ILE A 58 -17.06 10.24 -10.88
C ILE A 58 -17.99 9.74 -11.98
N LEU A 59 -17.45 9.12 -13.04
CA LEU A 59 -18.25 8.57 -14.14
C LEU A 59 -19.27 7.52 -13.65
N ILE A 60 -18.86 6.60 -12.78
CA ILE A 60 -19.77 5.59 -12.23
C ILE A 60 -20.89 6.22 -11.40
N LEU A 61 -20.55 7.22 -10.59
CA LEU A 61 -21.53 7.95 -9.77
C LEU A 61 -22.54 8.70 -10.66
N VAL A 62 -22.07 9.38 -11.71
CA VAL A 62 -22.93 10.08 -12.66
C VAL A 62 -23.86 9.11 -13.38
N MET A 63 -23.36 7.95 -13.80
CA MET A 63 -24.18 6.94 -14.47
C MET A 63 -25.09 6.15 -13.52
N ARG A 64 -25.03 6.39 -12.20
CA ARG A 64 -25.84 5.74 -11.17
C ARG A 64 -25.83 4.20 -11.25
N ARG A 65 -24.71 3.60 -11.69
CA ARG A 65 -24.55 2.14 -11.86
C ARG A 65 -24.08 1.41 -10.59
N VAL A 66 -24.36 1.98 -9.42
CA VAL A 66 -23.96 1.42 -8.12
C VAL A 66 -25.15 0.65 -7.54
N ALA A 67 -24.94 -0.64 -7.23
CA ALA A 67 -25.95 -1.50 -6.63
C ALA A 67 -25.41 -2.11 -5.33
N GLY A 68 -26.31 -2.39 -4.38
CA GLY A 68 -25.97 -3.18 -3.20
C GLY A 68 -25.76 -4.65 -3.59
N ASP A 69 -24.76 -5.28 -2.99
CA ASP A 69 -24.61 -6.73 -3.01
C ASP A 69 -25.07 -7.27 -1.65
N GLU A 70 -26.10 -8.11 -1.68
CA GLU A 70 -26.76 -8.65 -0.49
C GLU A 70 -25.86 -9.66 0.25
N LEU A 71 -24.96 -10.34 -0.46
CA LEU A 71 -24.06 -11.34 0.13
C LEU A 71 -22.97 -10.71 0.99
N THR A 72 -22.60 -9.47 0.66
CA THR A 72 -21.44 -8.77 1.23
C THR A 72 -21.82 -7.55 2.05
N GLY A 73 -23.07 -7.09 1.90
CA GLY A 73 -23.56 -5.86 2.51
C GLY A 73 -22.86 -4.60 1.98
N VAL A 74 -22.05 -4.70 0.91
CA VAL A 74 -21.35 -3.54 0.33
C VAL A 74 -22.04 -3.05 -0.93
N CYS A 75 -21.97 -1.75 -1.18
CA CYS A 75 -22.36 -1.19 -2.48
C CYS A 75 -21.18 -1.35 -3.45
N TYR A 76 -21.40 -1.97 -4.61
CA TYR A 76 -20.39 -2.12 -5.66
C TYR A 76 -20.97 -1.87 -7.06
N VAL A 77 -20.10 -1.54 -8.01
CA VAL A 77 -20.52 -1.28 -9.39
C VAL A 77 -20.90 -2.60 -10.07
N GLY A 78 -22.04 -2.62 -10.76
CA GLY A 78 -22.40 -3.72 -11.65
C GLY A 78 -22.89 -5.02 -10.97
N SER A 79 -23.29 -5.00 -9.69
CA SER A 79 -23.91 -6.15 -9.01
C SER A 79 -25.11 -6.73 -9.81
N MET A 80 -25.92 -5.85 -10.42
CA MET A 80 -27.06 -6.25 -11.26
C MET A 80 -26.78 -6.16 -12.78
N ASP A 81 -25.74 -5.43 -13.18
CA ASP A 81 -25.43 -5.10 -14.57
C ASP A 81 -23.99 -5.50 -14.94
N VAL A 82 -23.90 -6.63 -15.64
CA VAL A 82 -22.65 -7.24 -16.11
C VAL A 82 -21.89 -6.34 -17.09
N ASN A 83 -22.59 -5.50 -17.85
CA ASN A 83 -21.97 -4.60 -18.82
C ASN A 83 -21.22 -3.48 -18.10
N ALA A 84 -21.82 -2.92 -17.04
CA ALA A 84 -21.16 -1.94 -16.19
C ALA A 84 -19.97 -2.54 -15.43
N LEU A 85 -20.11 -3.74 -14.86
CA LEU A 85 -19.00 -4.44 -14.20
C LEU A 85 -17.84 -4.68 -15.18
N THR A 86 -18.16 -5.16 -16.39
CA THR A 86 -17.15 -5.46 -17.41
C THR A 86 -16.42 -4.19 -17.86
N GLY A 87 -17.16 -3.13 -18.19
CA GLY A 87 -16.59 -1.89 -18.72
C GLY A 87 -15.81 -1.08 -17.69
N PHE A 88 -16.27 -1.01 -16.44
CA PHE A 88 -15.64 -0.16 -15.42
C PHE A 88 -14.62 -0.88 -14.53
N VAL A 89 -14.70 -2.20 -14.41
CA VAL A 89 -13.81 -2.99 -13.54
C VAL A 89 -12.95 -3.93 -14.35
N LEU A 90 -13.56 -4.91 -15.03
CA LEU A 90 -12.82 -6.01 -15.66
C LEU A 90 -11.87 -5.54 -16.77
N VAL A 91 -12.40 -4.76 -17.73
CA VAL A 91 -11.61 -4.26 -18.86
C VAL A 91 -10.44 -3.39 -18.37
N PRO A 92 -10.65 -2.37 -17.52
CA PRO A 92 -9.55 -1.63 -16.91
C PRO A 92 -8.51 -2.48 -16.19
N LEU A 93 -8.91 -3.41 -15.34
CA LEU A 93 -7.98 -4.27 -14.58
C LEU A 93 -7.17 -5.15 -15.53
N ALA A 94 -7.81 -5.73 -16.54
CA ALA A 94 -7.13 -6.50 -17.57
C ALA A 94 -6.14 -5.64 -18.37
N CYS A 95 -6.52 -4.44 -18.79
CA CYS A 95 -5.61 -3.50 -19.46
C CYS A 95 -4.40 -3.16 -18.59
N TYR A 96 -4.61 -2.83 -17.31
CA TYR A 96 -3.52 -2.55 -16.38
C TYR A 96 -2.61 -3.75 -16.22
N LEU A 97 -3.17 -4.95 -16.03
CA LEU A 97 -2.41 -6.20 -15.92
C LEU A 97 -1.54 -6.45 -17.17
N VAL A 98 -2.10 -6.32 -18.37
CA VAL A 98 -1.36 -6.51 -19.63
C VAL A 98 -0.23 -5.49 -19.76
N ILE A 99 -0.50 -4.21 -19.48
CA ILE A 99 0.52 -3.16 -19.53
C ILE A 99 1.64 -3.46 -18.51
N GLY A 100 1.31 -3.72 -17.25
CA GLY A 100 2.32 -3.97 -16.23
C GLY A 100 3.11 -5.26 -16.46
N THR A 101 2.46 -6.34 -16.90
CA THR A 101 3.16 -7.59 -17.25
C THR A 101 4.09 -7.41 -18.45
N SER A 102 3.73 -6.59 -19.44
CA SER A 102 4.61 -6.26 -20.56
C SER A 102 5.89 -5.53 -20.09
N PHE A 103 5.79 -4.62 -19.12
CA PHE A 103 6.94 -3.96 -18.50
C PHE A 103 7.77 -4.93 -17.66
N ILE A 104 7.13 -5.86 -16.93
CA ILE A 104 7.84 -6.91 -16.17
C ILE A 104 8.66 -7.80 -17.12
N LEU A 105 8.07 -8.25 -18.24
CA LEU A 105 8.77 -9.08 -19.21
C LEU A 105 9.95 -8.33 -19.85
N SER A 106 9.72 -7.08 -20.27
CA SER A 106 10.75 -6.25 -20.87
C SER A 106 11.89 -5.94 -19.89
N GLY A 107 11.58 -5.66 -18.63
CA GLY A 107 12.59 -5.40 -17.59
C GLY A 107 13.35 -6.66 -17.20
N PHE A 108 12.70 -7.84 -17.21
CA PHE A 108 13.38 -9.11 -16.97
C PHE A 108 14.43 -9.36 -18.07
N VAL A 109 14.05 -9.25 -19.35
CA VAL A 109 14.99 -9.39 -20.47
C VAL A 109 16.15 -8.41 -20.36
N ALA A 110 15.89 -7.15 -20.03
CA ALA A 110 16.93 -6.15 -19.80
C ALA A 110 17.89 -6.51 -18.65
N LEU A 111 17.37 -7.04 -17.54
CA LEU A 111 18.19 -7.50 -16.41
C LEU A 111 19.10 -8.67 -16.80
N PHE A 112 18.61 -9.65 -17.58
CA PHE A 112 19.47 -10.74 -18.06
C PHE A 112 20.56 -10.24 -18.99
N HIS A 113 20.23 -9.32 -19.89
CA HIS A 113 21.20 -8.72 -20.79
C HIS A 113 22.32 -8.02 -20.00
N ILE A 114 21.96 -7.19 -19.02
CA ILE A 114 22.94 -6.46 -18.19
C ILE A 114 23.77 -7.43 -17.34
N ARG A 115 23.16 -8.40 -16.66
CA ARG A 115 23.89 -9.38 -15.82
C ARG A 115 24.84 -10.24 -16.63
N ARG A 116 24.50 -10.57 -17.87
CA ARG A 116 25.39 -11.32 -18.76
C ARG A 116 26.61 -10.48 -19.16
N VAL A 117 26.42 -9.19 -19.43
CA VAL A 117 27.49 -8.27 -19.87
C VAL A 117 28.36 -7.78 -18.71
N MET A 118 27.78 -7.56 -17.53
CA MET A 118 28.44 -6.94 -16.36
C MET A 118 29.32 -7.90 -15.55
N LYS A 119 29.36 -9.19 -15.91
CA LYS A 119 30.22 -10.21 -15.27
C LYS A 119 31.73 -9.93 -15.40
N THR A 120 32.12 -8.89 -16.14
CA THR A 120 33.51 -8.54 -16.47
C THR A 120 33.98 -7.19 -15.89
N GLY A 121 33.13 -6.43 -15.19
CA GLY A 121 33.50 -5.08 -14.71
C GLY A 121 32.64 -4.63 -13.54
N GLY A 122 33.04 -5.01 -12.33
CA GLY A 122 32.34 -4.65 -11.11
C GLY A 122 32.83 -3.32 -10.54
N GLU A 123 31.91 -2.37 -10.36
CA GLU A 123 32.03 -1.37 -9.31
C GLU A 123 30.66 -0.76 -8.92
N ASN A 124 30.44 -0.64 -7.61
CA ASN A 124 29.48 0.23 -6.87
C ASN A 124 27.95 0.17 -7.14
N THR A 125 27.44 -0.63 -8.09
CA THR A 125 25.98 -0.70 -8.37
C THR A 125 25.21 -1.76 -7.58
N ASP A 126 25.88 -2.58 -6.77
CA ASP A 126 25.28 -3.69 -6.00
C ASP A 126 24.06 -3.31 -5.16
N LYS A 127 24.04 -2.10 -4.59
CA LYS A 127 22.91 -1.62 -3.78
C LYS A 127 21.69 -1.35 -4.64
N LEU A 128 21.88 -0.73 -5.81
CA LEU A 128 20.82 -0.45 -6.77
C LEU A 128 20.32 -1.76 -7.38
N GLU A 129 21.21 -2.69 -7.72
CA GLU A 129 20.82 -4.00 -8.23
C GLU A 129 19.98 -4.78 -7.21
N LYS A 130 20.41 -4.84 -5.94
CA LYS A 130 19.62 -5.49 -4.87
C LYS A 130 18.24 -4.84 -4.70
N LEU A 131 18.14 -3.51 -4.79
CA LEU A 131 16.87 -2.80 -4.73
C LEU A 131 15.98 -3.14 -5.93
N MET A 132 16.53 -3.16 -7.12
CA MET A 132 15.81 -3.47 -8.36
C MET A 132 15.30 -4.91 -8.37
N VAL A 133 16.12 -5.88 -7.97
CA VAL A 133 15.69 -7.29 -7.84
C VAL A 133 14.56 -7.42 -6.84
N ARG A 134 14.67 -6.73 -5.69
CA ARG A 134 13.60 -6.65 -4.70
C ARG A 134 12.29 -6.20 -5.37
N ILE A 135 12.30 -5.01 -5.97
CA ILE A 135 11.11 -4.40 -6.56
C ILE A 135 10.50 -5.33 -7.62
N GLY A 136 11.34 -5.96 -8.46
CA GLY A 136 10.89 -6.90 -9.48
C GLY A 136 10.18 -8.14 -8.92
N VAL A 137 10.73 -8.75 -7.87
CA VAL A 137 10.09 -9.88 -7.17
C VAL A 137 8.75 -9.47 -6.58
N PHE A 138 8.68 -8.29 -5.98
CA PHE A 138 7.43 -7.76 -5.42
C PHE A 138 6.37 -7.53 -6.51
N SER A 139 6.74 -6.95 -7.66
CA SER A 139 5.86 -6.78 -8.81
C SER A 139 5.29 -8.10 -9.32
N LEU A 140 6.13 -9.14 -9.40
CA LEU A 140 5.73 -10.47 -9.86
C LEU A 140 4.77 -11.11 -8.86
N LEU A 141 5.05 -11.01 -7.56
CA LEU A 141 4.16 -11.50 -6.51
C LEU A 141 2.79 -10.83 -6.52
N TYR A 142 2.70 -9.54 -6.86
CA TYR A 142 1.42 -8.84 -7.03
C TYR A 142 0.62 -9.33 -8.25
N THR A 143 1.30 -9.83 -9.28
CA THR A 143 0.64 -10.33 -10.50
C THR A 143 -0.29 -11.50 -10.19
N VAL A 144 0.11 -12.39 -9.25
CA VAL A 144 -0.67 -13.56 -8.85
C VAL A 144 -2.06 -13.19 -8.29
N PRO A 145 -2.20 -12.43 -7.19
CA PRO A 145 -3.52 -12.06 -6.68
C PRO A 145 -4.32 -11.21 -7.68
N ALA A 146 -3.67 -10.36 -8.48
CA ALA A 146 -4.35 -9.59 -9.52
C ALA A 146 -4.98 -10.50 -10.60
N THR A 147 -4.24 -11.50 -11.09
CA THR A 147 -4.77 -12.49 -12.05
C THR A 147 -5.89 -13.33 -11.44
N CYS A 148 -5.79 -13.75 -10.18
CA CYS A 148 -6.83 -14.48 -9.49
C CYS A 148 -8.13 -13.65 -9.36
N VAL A 149 -8.03 -12.38 -8.99
CA VAL A 149 -9.19 -11.47 -8.91
C VAL A 149 -9.84 -11.27 -10.28
N ILE A 150 -9.05 -11.08 -11.34
CA ILE A 150 -9.57 -10.97 -12.72
C ILE A 150 -10.25 -12.28 -13.15
N ALA A 151 -9.68 -13.44 -12.82
CA ALA A 151 -10.29 -14.73 -13.10
C ALA A 151 -11.62 -14.92 -12.35
N CYS A 152 -11.72 -14.46 -11.09
CA CYS A 152 -12.98 -14.46 -10.34
C CYS A 152 -14.04 -13.57 -11.02
N TYR A 153 -13.67 -12.36 -11.44
CA TYR A 153 -14.59 -11.49 -12.17
C TYR A 153 -15.02 -12.07 -13.53
N PHE A 154 -14.12 -12.76 -14.22
CA PHE A 154 -14.43 -13.43 -15.48
C PHE A 154 -15.38 -14.61 -15.26
N TYR A 155 -15.15 -15.40 -14.21
CA TYR A 155 -16.04 -16.48 -13.80
C TYR A 155 -17.43 -15.95 -13.44
N GLU A 156 -17.52 -14.88 -12.65
CA GLU A 156 -18.78 -14.21 -12.32
C GLU A 156 -19.50 -13.75 -13.58
N ARG A 157 -18.78 -13.13 -14.52
CA ARG A 157 -19.35 -12.67 -15.79
C ARG A 157 -19.94 -13.80 -16.63
N LEU A 158 -19.24 -14.92 -16.78
CA LEU A 158 -19.70 -16.05 -17.60
C LEU A 158 -20.92 -16.75 -17.03
N ASN A 159 -21.01 -16.83 -15.70
CA ASN A 159 -22.08 -17.56 -15.03
C ASN A 159 -23.27 -16.68 -14.63
N MET A 160 -23.13 -15.34 -14.65
CA MET A 160 -24.19 -14.43 -14.21
C MET A 160 -25.49 -14.59 -15.01
N ASP A 161 -25.41 -14.83 -16.32
CA ASP A 161 -26.60 -15.01 -17.16
C ASP A 161 -27.35 -16.30 -16.80
N TYR A 162 -26.60 -17.37 -16.52
CA TYR A 162 -27.15 -18.63 -16.02
C TYR A 162 -27.79 -18.46 -14.64
N TRP A 163 -27.13 -17.72 -13.74
CA TRP A 163 -27.63 -17.43 -12.39
C TRP A 163 -28.92 -16.60 -12.42
N LYS A 164 -29.01 -15.59 -13.29
CA LYS A 164 -30.22 -14.78 -13.48
C LYS A 164 -31.39 -15.61 -14.00
N MET A 165 -31.13 -16.53 -14.93
CA MET A 165 -32.15 -17.45 -15.43
C MET A 165 -32.67 -18.36 -14.30
N LEU A 166 -31.77 -18.98 -13.53
CA LEU A 166 -32.12 -19.90 -12.45
C LEU A 166 -32.84 -19.18 -11.30
N ALA A 167 -32.41 -17.97 -10.93
CA ALA A 167 -33.09 -17.13 -9.94
C ALA A 167 -34.52 -16.75 -10.37
N THR A 168 -34.76 -16.60 -11.67
CA THR A 168 -36.10 -16.32 -12.21
C THR A 168 -37.01 -17.56 -12.14
N GLN A 169 -36.44 -18.75 -12.31
CA GLN A 169 -37.17 -20.02 -12.25
C GLN A 169 -37.44 -20.50 -10.82
N HIS A 170 -36.55 -20.23 -9.87
CA HIS A 170 -36.68 -20.60 -8.46
C HIS A 170 -37.01 -19.39 -7.59
N LYS A 171 -38.12 -18.70 -7.90
CA LYS A 171 -38.69 -17.71 -6.96
C LYS A 171 -39.06 -18.44 -5.67
N CYS A 172 -38.67 -17.88 -4.53
CA CYS A 172 -38.99 -18.48 -3.24
C CYS A 172 -40.49 -18.69 -3.13
N LYS A 173 -40.88 -19.96 -2.99
CA LYS A 173 -42.27 -20.31 -2.72
C LYS A 173 -42.53 -20.02 -1.25
N MET A 174 -43.64 -19.34 -0.99
CA MET A 174 -44.16 -19.23 0.37
C MET A 174 -44.60 -20.61 0.81
N ASN A 175 -44.06 -21.07 1.94
CA ASN A 175 -44.56 -22.26 2.57
C ASN A 175 -45.92 -21.92 3.19
N ASN A 176 -46.98 -22.49 2.64
CA ASN A 176 -48.35 -22.25 3.10
C ASN A 176 -48.59 -22.73 4.54
N GLN A 177 -47.73 -23.61 5.09
CA GLN A 177 -47.87 -24.15 6.44
C GLN A 177 -47.22 -23.26 7.50
N THR A 178 -46.05 -22.68 7.23
CA THR A 178 -45.29 -21.87 8.20
C THR A 178 -45.38 -20.37 7.92
N LYS A 179 -46.00 -19.95 6.80
CA LYS A 179 -45.96 -18.56 6.29
C LYS A 179 -44.54 -17.99 6.18
N THR A 180 -43.53 -18.85 6.07
CA THR A 180 -42.14 -18.46 5.87
C THR A 180 -41.76 -18.71 4.40
N PRO A 181 -40.98 -17.83 3.77
CA PRO A 181 -40.43 -18.11 2.46
C PRO A 181 -39.40 -19.25 2.58
N ASP A 182 -39.59 -20.35 1.85
CA ASP A 182 -38.62 -21.45 1.78
C ASP A 182 -37.50 -21.08 0.80
N CYS A 183 -36.68 -20.11 1.20
CA CYS A 183 -35.43 -19.73 0.54
C CYS A 183 -34.26 -20.45 1.21
N LEU A 184 -34.17 -21.78 1.10
CA LEU A 184 -33.05 -22.51 1.71
C LEU A 184 -31.73 -22.17 0.99
N MET A 185 -30.75 -21.71 1.78
CA MET A 185 -29.41 -21.25 1.36
C MET A 185 -28.53 -22.36 0.77
N THR A 186 -29.00 -23.62 0.78
CA THR A 186 -28.27 -24.80 0.28
C THR A 186 -28.08 -24.80 -1.24
N THR A 187 -28.91 -24.04 -1.96
CA THR A 187 -28.78 -23.75 -3.41
C THR A 187 -28.36 -22.29 -3.61
N SER A 188 -27.36 -21.83 -2.86
CA SER A 188 -26.83 -20.49 -3.02
C SER A 188 -26.09 -20.35 -4.35
N ILE A 189 -26.71 -19.57 -5.22
CA ILE A 189 -26.17 -19.15 -6.50
C ILE A 189 -25.77 -17.69 -6.30
N PRO A 190 -24.49 -17.28 -6.42
CA PRO A 190 -23.30 -18.01 -6.82
C PRO A 190 -22.53 -18.72 -5.69
N ALA A 191 -21.57 -19.59 -6.05
CA ALA A 191 -20.72 -20.31 -5.12
C ALA A 191 -19.91 -19.34 -4.21
N VAL A 192 -20.20 -19.39 -2.91
CA VAL A 192 -19.59 -18.53 -1.87
C VAL A 192 -18.07 -18.63 -1.86
N GLU A 193 -17.52 -19.80 -2.22
CA GLU A 193 -16.09 -20.05 -2.29
C GLU A 193 -15.35 -19.10 -3.23
N VAL A 194 -15.90 -18.82 -4.42
CA VAL A 194 -15.28 -17.92 -5.40
C VAL A 194 -15.24 -16.49 -4.86
N PHE A 195 -16.30 -16.09 -4.17
CA PHE A 195 -16.35 -14.79 -3.53
C PHE A 195 -15.29 -14.66 -2.41
N MET A 196 -15.15 -15.69 -1.57
CA MET A 196 -14.13 -15.72 -0.50
C MET A 196 -12.71 -15.68 -1.07
N VAL A 197 -12.45 -16.40 -2.18
CA VAL A 197 -11.16 -16.33 -2.88
C VAL A 197 -10.89 -14.92 -3.36
N LYS A 198 -11.86 -14.25 -4.02
CA LYS A 198 -11.71 -12.86 -4.47
C LYS A 198 -11.34 -11.92 -3.32
N VAL A 199 -12.05 -12.00 -2.19
CA VAL A 199 -11.77 -11.18 -1.00
C VAL A 199 -10.38 -11.48 -0.43
N SER A 200 -10.01 -12.76 -0.32
CA SER A 200 -8.70 -13.17 0.18
C SER A 200 -7.56 -12.61 -0.67
N MET A 201 -7.69 -12.65 -2.00
CA MET A 201 -6.68 -12.15 -2.93
C MET A 201 -6.55 -10.63 -2.88
N LEU A 202 -7.65 -9.90 -2.67
CA LEU A 202 -7.61 -8.45 -2.41
C LEU A 202 -6.90 -8.11 -1.10
N LEU A 203 -7.08 -8.92 -0.05
CA LEU A 203 -6.40 -8.74 1.24
C LEU A 203 -4.90 -9.06 1.17
N VAL A 204 -4.52 -10.11 0.44
CA VAL A 204 -3.12 -10.52 0.24
C VAL A 204 -2.28 -9.38 -0.34
N VAL A 205 -2.83 -8.60 -1.27
CA VAL A 205 -2.16 -7.41 -1.84
C VAL A 205 -1.79 -6.40 -0.74
N GLY A 206 -2.72 -6.14 0.19
CA GLY A 206 -2.47 -5.26 1.33
C GLY A 206 -1.39 -5.80 2.25
N ILE A 207 -1.49 -7.08 2.64
CA ILE A 207 -0.55 -7.74 3.56
C ILE A 207 0.87 -7.76 2.96
N THR A 208 1.01 -8.17 1.70
CA THR A 208 2.32 -8.25 1.02
C THR A 208 3.00 -6.89 0.95
N SER A 209 2.26 -5.81 0.66
CA SER A 209 2.78 -4.45 0.68
C SER A 209 3.21 -3.98 2.08
N GLY A 210 2.49 -4.38 3.14
CA GLY A 210 2.85 -4.08 4.53
C GLY A 210 4.14 -4.78 4.97
N VAL A 211 4.25 -6.07 4.67
CA VAL A 211 5.45 -6.88 4.96
C VAL A 211 6.67 -6.33 4.22
N TRP A 212 6.48 -5.81 3.01
CA TRP A 212 7.56 -5.20 2.24
C TRP A 212 8.22 -4.00 2.93
N VAL A 213 7.41 -3.16 3.60
CA VAL A 213 7.86 -1.96 4.31
C VAL A 213 8.52 -2.32 5.64
N TRP A 214 8.19 -3.47 6.22
CA TRP A 214 8.86 -4.03 7.40
C TRP A 214 10.25 -4.58 7.06
N THR A 215 11.19 -3.67 6.86
CA THR A 215 12.62 -4.01 6.90
C THR A 215 13.21 -3.68 8.26
N SER A 216 14.32 -4.36 8.60
CA SER A 216 15.10 -4.10 9.82
C SER A 216 15.48 -2.62 9.97
N LYS A 217 15.63 -1.90 8.85
CA LYS A 217 15.88 -0.45 8.81
C LYS A 217 14.68 0.36 9.33
N THR A 218 13.46 -0.02 8.95
CA THR A 218 12.23 0.58 9.46
C THR A 218 12.10 0.35 10.97
N LEU A 219 12.36 -0.88 11.45
CA LEU A 219 12.37 -1.21 12.88
C LEU A 219 13.40 -0.40 13.68
N GLN A 220 14.60 -0.19 13.15
CA GLN A 220 15.62 0.64 13.79
C GLN A 220 15.22 2.13 13.84
N SER A 221 14.63 2.67 12.76
CA SER A 221 14.08 4.04 12.78
C SER A 221 12.97 4.20 13.80
N TRP A 222 12.07 3.22 13.93
CA TRP A 222 11.03 3.21 14.96
C TRP A 222 11.61 3.10 16.37
N GLN A 223 12.61 2.25 16.61
CA GLN A 223 13.34 2.20 17.89
C GLN A 223 14.00 3.55 18.22
N GLN A 224 14.55 4.25 17.23
CA GLN A 224 15.16 5.56 17.43
C GLN A 224 14.14 6.65 17.74
N VAL A 225 12.95 6.60 17.11
CA VAL A 225 11.82 7.50 17.40
C VAL A 225 11.21 7.19 18.77
N CYS A 226 10.99 5.91 19.10
CA CYS A 226 10.46 5.48 20.38
C CYS A 226 11.43 5.80 21.53
N SER A 227 12.73 5.59 21.35
CA SER A 227 13.75 5.96 22.36
C SER A 227 13.88 7.47 22.54
N ARG A 228 13.73 8.28 21.48
CA ARG A 228 13.65 9.75 21.57
C ARG A 228 12.35 10.21 22.25
N GLY A 229 11.22 9.56 21.98
CA GLY A 229 9.94 9.81 22.64
C GLY A 229 9.95 9.47 24.13
N LEU A 230 10.57 8.36 24.51
CA LEU A 230 10.77 7.93 25.91
C LEU A 230 11.74 8.86 26.66
N LYS A 231 12.85 9.29 26.03
CA LYS A 231 13.75 10.30 26.60
C LYS A 231 13.08 11.67 26.78
N ARG A 232 12.21 12.08 25.85
CA ARG A 232 11.45 13.33 25.92
C ARG A 232 10.33 13.28 26.98
N LYS A 233 9.76 12.10 27.25
CA LYS A 233 8.87 11.85 28.40
C LYS A 233 9.61 11.89 29.74
N SER A 234 10.85 11.38 29.80
CA SER A 234 11.67 11.46 31.01
C SER A 234 12.12 12.87 31.38
N ARG A 235 12.23 13.79 30.40
CA ARG A 235 12.61 15.20 30.64
C ARG A 235 11.42 16.08 31.07
N ARG A 236 10.19 15.56 31.06
CA ARG A 236 9.00 16.18 31.65
C ARG A 236 8.67 15.46 32.96
N LYS A 237 9.49 15.67 34.00
CA LYS A 237 9.05 15.48 35.39
C LYS A 237 8.76 16.85 36.02
N PRO A 238 7.73 16.95 36.87
CA PRO A 238 7.03 18.18 37.20
C PRO A 238 7.86 19.12 38.07
N ALA A 239 7.62 20.43 37.90
CA ALA A 239 8.09 21.46 38.81
C ALA A 239 7.69 21.09 40.25
N SER A 240 8.69 20.90 41.11
CA SER A 240 8.50 20.71 42.54
C SER A 240 7.94 22.00 43.13
N VAL A 241 6.74 21.90 43.69
CA VAL A 241 6.10 22.89 44.55
C VAL A 241 7.06 23.21 45.71
N VAL A 242 7.50 24.47 45.81
CA VAL A 242 8.22 24.98 46.97
C VAL A 242 7.18 25.59 47.91
N THR A 243 6.92 24.90 49.03
CA THR A 243 6.20 25.45 50.18
C THR A 243 7.14 26.32 51.02
N SER A 244 6.72 27.54 51.32
CA SER A 244 7.40 28.51 52.18
C SER A 244 7.49 28.05 53.64
N ALA A 245 8.68 28.13 54.25
CA ALA A 245 8.93 28.70 55.59
C ALA A 245 10.36 28.37 56.08
N GLY A 246 11.06 29.36 56.63
CA GLY A 246 11.94 29.17 57.80
C GLY A 246 13.43 28.93 57.57
N ILE A 247 14.21 29.97 57.88
CA ILE A 247 15.67 30.06 58.10
C ILE A 247 16.17 28.98 59.09
N TYR A 248 17.37 28.40 58.88
CA TYR A 248 18.43 28.28 59.91
C TYR A 248 19.79 27.80 59.33
N LYS A 249 20.85 28.50 59.76
CA LYS A 249 22.27 28.39 59.39
C LYS A 249 22.92 27.05 59.79
N LYS A 250 23.98 26.64 59.08
CA LYS A 250 25.06 25.83 59.69
C LYS A 250 26.47 26.23 59.18
N ALA A 251 27.43 26.13 60.11
CA ALA A 251 28.69 26.86 60.28
C ALA A 251 29.89 26.53 59.34
N GLN A 252 30.86 27.46 59.34
CA GLN A 252 32.29 27.36 58.92
C GLN A 252 33.03 26.23 59.69
N HIS A 253 34.23 25.70 59.41
CA HIS A 253 35.48 26.04 58.68
C HIS A 253 36.44 24.78 58.75
N PRO A 254 37.77 24.75 58.48
CA PRO A 254 38.62 25.02 57.28
C PRO A 254 39.54 23.86 56.78
N GLN A 255 40.08 24.06 55.56
CA GLN A 255 41.43 23.78 54.98
C GLN A 255 42.14 22.41 55.07
N LYS A 256 42.63 21.94 53.91
CA LYS A 256 44.08 22.01 53.56
C LYS A 256 44.34 21.86 52.03
N PRO A 257 45.46 22.38 51.50
CA PRO A 257 45.71 22.62 50.09
C PRO A 257 46.60 21.54 49.45
N HIS A 258 46.56 21.40 48.11
CA HIS A 258 47.76 20.97 47.38
C HIS A 258 47.87 21.60 45.99
N LEU A 259 49.10 22.03 45.75
CA LEU A 259 49.70 22.85 44.71
C LEU A 259 49.81 22.11 43.36
N GLY A 260 49.68 22.81 42.22
CA GLY A 260 49.97 22.22 40.91
C GLY A 260 49.74 23.07 39.65
N LYS A 261 50.56 24.12 39.48
CA LYS A 261 51.07 24.74 38.21
C LYS A 261 50.12 25.28 37.10
N TYR A 262 50.25 26.61 36.91
CA TYR A 262 50.40 27.43 35.66
C TYR A 262 50.10 26.76 34.30
N GLU A 263 49.34 27.37 33.38
CA GLU A 263 49.74 28.54 32.58
C GLU A 263 48.54 29.37 32.02
N LEU A 264 48.80 30.66 31.75
CA LEU A 264 47.87 31.72 31.34
C LEU A 264 47.85 31.87 29.80
N PRO A 265 46.71 32.15 29.12
CA PRO A 265 46.72 32.62 27.73
C PRO A 265 46.82 34.15 27.67
N ALA A 266 47.83 34.66 26.97
CA ALA A 266 47.95 36.09 26.63
C ALA A 266 47.36 36.36 25.23
N GLN A 267 46.31 37.16 25.19
CA GLN A 267 45.83 38.00 24.07
C GLN A 267 46.80 39.22 23.89
N PRO A 268 46.62 40.20 22.96
CA PRO A 268 45.63 40.38 21.88
C PRO A 268 46.19 40.95 20.55
N SER A 269 45.32 41.14 19.54
CA SER A 269 45.15 42.46 18.89
C SER A 269 43.92 42.46 17.98
N ALA A 270 43.20 43.59 18.01
CA ALA A 270 42.00 43.89 17.26
C ALA A 270 42.30 44.94 16.18
N CYS A 271 41.37 45.04 15.23
CA CYS A 271 41.06 46.16 14.33
C CYS A 271 41.95 46.39 13.10
N VAL A 272 41.42 46.00 11.94
CA VAL A 272 40.91 46.91 10.88
C VAL A 272 39.56 46.38 10.42
#